data_AF-A0A967APM2-F1
#
_entry.id   AF-A0A967APM2-F1
#
_cell.length_a   1.000
_cell.length_b   1.000
_cell.length_c   1.000
_cell.angle_alpha   90.00
_cell.angle_beta   90.00
_cell.angle_gamma   90.00
#
_symmetry.space_group_name_H-M   'P 1'
#
loop_
_entity.id
_entity.type
_entity.pdbx_description
1 polymer ?
#
loop_
_entity_poly.entity_id
_entity_poly.type
_entity_poly.pdbx_seq_one_letter_code
_entity_poly.pdbx_strand_id
1 'polypeptide(L)'
;MWARLIEDAERFQLPTKFLKALPADFIQVEFDDLRMYAAEYHPGEHRMVLDRSLSFNAAGRGLKPLSKMTPKQLEVLYHELFHAYLDYLVVIDAQSDSVDRRSDELLQFARTQQVCRYGEVQITPILQRKGETESRYLTQTESWEALNETWAVFIGWAVWNQLEVQRETDQSMFRGQRQAGRWMQRFKTAFERGEFRGYYVPEDPDERRLAQKRYLAQQSQLGLDEAVVLLDQVLGFQRNFIEQLMASVGSSEASPCVYRRGETG
;
A
#
# COMPACT_ATOMS: atom_id res chain seq x y z
N MET A 1 -13.79 12.89 -12.80
CA MET A 1 -13.33 12.82 -11.40
C MET A 1 -11.82 12.59 -11.34
N TRP A 2 -11.32 11.54 -12.00
CA TRP A 2 -9.92 11.10 -11.96
C TRP A 2 -8.88 12.20 -12.22
N ALA A 3 -9.03 12.97 -13.30
CA ALA A 3 -8.12 14.07 -13.62
C ALA A 3 -7.98 15.10 -12.49
N ARG A 4 -9.08 15.41 -11.79
CA ARG A 4 -9.08 16.34 -10.65
C ARG A 4 -8.40 15.74 -9.43
N LEU A 5 -8.57 14.43 -9.18
CA LEU A 5 -7.86 13.73 -8.11
C LEU A 5 -6.34 13.83 -8.31
N ILE A 6 -5.87 13.55 -9.53
CA ILE A 6 -4.45 13.64 -9.88
C ILE A 6 -3.94 15.08 -9.73
N GLU A 7 -4.67 16.06 -10.28
CA GLU A 7 -4.29 17.47 -10.19
C GLU A 7 -4.22 17.96 -8.73
N ASP A 8 -5.22 17.62 -7.91
CA ASP A 8 -5.20 17.95 -6.49
C ASP A 8 -4.04 17.22 -5.78
N ALA A 9 -3.80 15.94 -6.07
CA ALA A 9 -2.68 15.19 -5.48
C ALA A 9 -1.31 15.83 -5.81
N GLU A 10 -1.08 16.25 -7.05
CA GLU A 10 0.15 16.95 -7.44
C GLU A 10 0.31 18.28 -6.71
N ARG A 11 -0.78 19.05 -6.56
CA ARG A 11 -0.76 20.32 -5.79
C ARG A 11 -0.42 20.08 -4.32
N PHE A 12 -0.84 18.95 -3.75
CA PHE A 12 -0.49 18.51 -2.40
C PHE A 12 0.86 17.80 -2.31
N GLN A 13 1.59 17.69 -3.43
CA GLN A 13 2.86 16.96 -3.54
C GLN A 13 2.71 15.52 -3.02
N LEU A 14 1.56 14.90 -3.28
CA LEU A 14 1.30 13.50 -3.01
C LEU A 14 1.78 12.64 -4.19
N PRO A 15 2.16 11.38 -3.94
CA PRO A 15 2.49 10.41 -4.97
C PRO A 15 1.36 10.24 -6.01
N THR A 16 1.66 10.42 -7.30
CA THR A 16 0.66 10.24 -8.37
C THR A 16 1.04 9.21 -9.42
N LYS A 17 2.23 8.60 -9.31
CA LYS A 17 2.78 7.71 -10.35
C LYS A 17 1.84 6.54 -10.67
N PHE A 18 1.38 5.79 -9.68
CA PHE A 18 0.42 4.70 -9.91
C PHE A 18 -0.99 5.19 -10.28
N LEU A 19 -1.44 6.33 -9.73
CA LEU A 19 -2.74 6.92 -10.09
C LEU A 19 -2.82 7.29 -11.59
N LYS A 20 -1.70 7.72 -12.17
CA LYS A 20 -1.60 8.04 -13.59
C LYS A 20 -1.56 6.80 -14.48
N ALA A 21 -1.18 5.64 -13.95
CA ALA A 21 -1.14 4.38 -14.70
C ALA A 21 -2.53 3.75 -14.83
N LEU A 22 -3.42 4.01 -13.85
CA LEU A 22 -4.81 3.54 -13.88
C LEU A 22 -5.64 4.29 -14.93
N PRO A 23 -6.35 3.56 -15.84
CA PRO A 23 -7.35 4.15 -16.72
C PRO A 23 -8.48 4.79 -15.90
N ALA A 24 -8.97 5.94 -16.36
CA ALA A 24 -9.97 6.72 -15.63
C ALA A 24 -11.34 6.02 -15.50
N ASP A 25 -11.58 5.02 -16.34
CA ASP A 25 -12.79 4.20 -16.45
C ASP A 25 -12.61 2.79 -15.86
N PHE A 26 -11.42 2.44 -15.37
CA PHE A 26 -11.20 1.15 -14.71
C PHE A 26 -12.04 1.03 -13.43
N ILE A 27 -12.17 2.14 -12.67
CA ILE A 27 -12.85 2.15 -11.37
C ILE A 27 -14.23 2.83 -11.49
N GLN A 28 -15.28 2.13 -11.06
CA GLN A 28 -16.61 2.70 -10.87
C GLN A 28 -16.71 3.29 -9.46
N VAL A 29 -16.85 4.61 -9.34
CA VAL A 29 -16.87 5.29 -8.05
C VAL A 29 -18.29 5.59 -7.60
N GLU A 30 -18.62 5.16 -6.38
CA GLU A 30 -19.90 5.38 -5.71
C GLU A 30 -19.69 6.05 -4.36
N PHE A 31 -20.74 6.68 -3.84
CA PHE A 31 -20.74 7.26 -2.50
C PHE A 31 -21.85 6.66 -1.64
N ASP A 32 -21.46 6.08 -0.51
CA ASP A 32 -22.39 5.49 0.46
C ASP A 32 -21.96 5.81 1.91
N ASP A 33 -22.81 5.49 2.89
CA ASP A 33 -22.51 5.66 4.32
C ASP A 33 -21.66 4.49 4.83
N LEU A 34 -20.33 4.65 4.76
CA LEU A 34 -19.38 3.67 5.25
C LEU A 34 -19.13 3.95 6.74
N ARG A 35 -19.90 3.28 7.61
CA ARG A 35 -19.89 3.51 9.07
C ARG A 35 -18.48 3.50 9.70
N MET A 36 -17.55 2.70 9.17
CA MET A 36 -16.24 2.44 9.80
C MET A 36 -15.03 2.81 8.92
N TYR A 37 -15.22 3.05 7.62
CA TYR A 37 -14.12 3.21 6.66
C TYR A 37 -14.35 4.44 5.79
N ALA A 38 -13.27 5.07 5.31
CA ALA A 38 -13.41 6.22 4.42
C ALA A 38 -13.59 5.80 2.95
N ALA A 39 -13.09 4.63 2.58
CA ALA A 39 -13.19 4.04 1.26
C ALA A 39 -13.17 2.50 1.38
N GLU A 40 -13.70 1.81 0.39
CA GLU A 40 -13.63 0.36 0.23
C GLU A 40 -13.58 0.02 -1.27
N TYR A 41 -12.61 -0.78 -1.68
CA TYR A 41 -12.51 -1.31 -3.04
C TYR A 41 -13.05 -2.74 -3.14
N HIS A 42 -13.85 -3.01 -4.17
CA HIS A 42 -14.38 -4.33 -4.51
C HIS A 42 -13.79 -4.79 -5.86
N PRO A 43 -12.77 -5.67 -5.85
CA PRO A 43 -12.07 -6.10 -7.07
C PRO A 43 -13.00 -6.76 -8.09
N GLY A 44 -13.97 -7.58 -7.66
CA GLY A 44 -14.85 -8.32 -8.57
C GLY A 44 -15.76 -7.45 -9.44
N GLU A 45 -15.96 -6.18 -9.07
CA GLU A 45 -16.83 -5.23 -9.78
C GLU A 45 -16.03 -4.00 -10.27
N HIS A 46 -14.72 -3.96 -10.00
CA HIS A 46 -13.86 -2.78 -10.08
C HIS A 46 -14.54 -1.53 -9.49
N ARG A 47 -15.20 -1.72 -8.34
CA ARG A 47 -16.06 -0.72 -7.72
C ARG A 47 -15.39 -0.13 -6.48
N MET A 48 -15.36 1.18 -6.39
CA MET A 48 -14.82 1.93 -5.25
C MET A 48 -15.97 2.65 -4.55
N VAL A 49 -16.29 2.23 -3.34
CA VAL A 49 -17.24 2.91 -2.48
C VAL A 49 -16.48 3.90 -1.62
N LEU A 50 -16.89 5.17 -1.67
CA LEU A 50 -16.33 6.22 -0.86
C LEU A 50 -17.36 6.64 0.18
N ASP A 51 -16.91 6.86 1.41
CA ASP A 51 -17.79 7.38 2.45
C ASP A 51 -18.36 8.73 2.01
N ARG A 52 -19.63 8.99 2.34
CA ARG A 52 -20.29 10.26 2.01
C ARG A 52 -19.52 11.49 2.51
N SER A 53 -18.76 11.38 3.60
CA SER A 53 -17.90 12.46 4.10
C SER A 53 -16.76 12.84 3.15
N LEU A 54 -16.42 12.00 2.18
CA LEU A 54 -15.45 12.28 1.10
C LEU A 54 -16.08 13.01 -0.08
N SER A 55 -17.41 13.09 -0.17
CA SER A 55 -18.07 13.82 -1.25
C SER A 55 -18.21 15.32 -0.93
N PHE A 56 -18.24 16.15 -1.98
CA PHE A 56 -18.46 17.58 -1.83
C PHE A 56 -19.83 17.84 -1.17
N ASN A 57 -19.83 18.52 -0.02
CA ASN A 57 -21.02 18.77 0.80
C ASN A 57 -21.85 17.51 1.15
N ALA A 58 -21.23 16.33 1.25
CA ALA A 58 -21.92 15.06 1.50
C ALA A 58 -23.01 14.73 0.43
N ALA A 59 -22.93 15.33 -0.77
CA ALA A 59 -23.96 15.21 -1.80
C ALA A 59 -23.84 13.95 -2.67
N GLY A 60 -22.75 13.18 -2.54
CA GLY A 60 -22.54 11.92 -3.28
C GLY A 60 -22.32 12.06 -4.79
N ARG A 61 -22.01 13.27 -5.30
CA ARG A 61 -21.86 13.54 -6.74
C ARG A 61 -20.41 13.64 -7.22
N GLY A 62 -19.46 13.73 -6.29
CA GLY A 62 -18.06 13.89 -6.62
C GLY A 62 -17.19 14.11 -5.40
N LEU A 63 -15.93 13.73 -5.54
CA LEU A 63 -14.92 13.85 -4.49
C LEU A 63 -14.74 15.32 -4.09
N LYS A 64 -14.72 15.61 -2.79
CA LYS A 64 -14.31 16.92 -2.29
C LYS A 64 -12.80 17.13 -2.55
N PRO A 65 -12.31 18.39 -2.60
CA PRO A 65 -10.88 18.63 -2.75
C PRO A 65 -10.06 17.93 -1.68
N LEU A 66 -8.88 17.39 -2.04
CA LEU A 66 -8.01 16.70 -1.07
C LEU A 66 -7.61 17.63 0.11
N SER A 67 -7.54 18.94 -0.15
CA SER A 67 -7.34 19.99 0.87
C SER A 67 -8.36 19.99 2.02
N LYS A 68 -9.53 19.39 1.80
CA LYS A 68 -10.64 19.30 2.76
C LYS A 68 -10.74 17.91 3.40
N MET A 69 -9.81 17.01 3.12
CA MET A 69 -9.73 15.68 3.73
C MET A 69 -8.75 15.69 4.91
N THR A 70 -9.02 14.85 5.89
CA THR A 70 -8.05 14.60 6.97
C THR A 70 -6.92 13.71 6.45
N PRO A 71 -5.73 13.73 7.09
CA PRO A 71 -4.66 12.79 6.75
C PRO A 71 -5.11 11.33 6.80
N LYS A 72 -5.97 10.96 7.77
CA LYS A 72 -6.53 9.61 7.88
C LYS A 72 -7.47 9.25 6.72
N GLN A 73 -8.25 10.22 6.23
CA GLN A 73 -9.09 10.00 5.04
C GLN A 73 -8.23 9.76 3.79
N LEU A 74 -7.13 10.50 3.64
CA LEU A 74 -6.20 10.32 2.52
C LEU A 74 -5.38 9.03 2.63
N GLU A 75 -5.00 8.63 3.84
CA GLU A 75 -4.37 7.34 4.13
C GLU A 75 -5.23 6.18 3.61
N VAL A 76 -6.51 6.14 4.02
CA VAL A 76 -7.44 5.08 3.60
C VAL A 76 -7.77 5.18 2.12
N LEU A 77 -7.97 6.38 1.57
CA LEU A 77 -8.23 6.53 0.13
C LEU A 77 -7.07 5.98 -0.72
N TYR A 78 -5.82 6.27 -0.36
CA TYR A 78 -4.66 5.76 -1.10
C TYR A 78 -4.42 4.27 -0.89
N HIS A 79 -4.76 3.73 0.29
CA HIS A 79 -4.79 2.28 0.55
C HIS A 79 -5.72 1.58 -0.46
N GLU A 80 -6.97 2.02 -0.57
CA GLU A 80 -7.94 1.40 -1.48
C GLU A 80 -7.62 1.64 -2.97
N LEU A 81 -7.14 2.83 -3.34
CA LEU A 81 -6.70 3.10 -4.72
C LEU A 81 -5.52 2.22 -5.12
N PHE A 82 -4.68 1.82 -4.17
CA PHE A 82 -3.59 0.89 -4.43
C PHE A 82 -4.11 -0.53 -4.71
N HIS A 83 -5.13 -0.99 -3.98
CA HIS A 83 -5.79 -2.26 -4.30
C HIS A 83 -6.34 -2.27 -5.73
N ALA A 84 -6.99 -1.18 -6.15
CA ALA A 84 -7.47 -1.04 -7.51
C ALA A 84 -6.34 -1.03 -8.56
N TYR A 85 -5.19 -0.42 -8.24
CA TYR A 85 -4.02 -0.47 -9.10
C TYR A 85 -3.45 -1.88 -9.25
N LEU A 86 -3.31 -2.63 -8.16
CA LEU A 86 -2.79 -3.99 -8.23
C LEU A 86 -3.75 -4.92 -8.98
N ASP A 87 -5.06 -4.73 -8.82
CA ASP A 87 -6.09 -5.42 -9.59
C ASP A 87 -5.99 -5.10 -11.10
N TYR A 88 -5.84 -3.82 -11.45
CA TYR A 88 -5.58 -3.42 -12.84
C TYR A 88 -4.36 -4.12 -13.44
N LEU A 89 -3.25 -4.20 -12.70
CA LEU A 89 -2.04 -4.90 -13.16
C LEU A 89 -2.32 -6.40 -13.45
N VAL A 90 -3.11 -7.05 -12.60
CA VAL A 90 -3.51 -8.46 -12.82
C VAL A 90 -4.39 -8.60 -14.06
N VAL A 91 -5.34 -7.69 -14.27
CA VAL A 91 -6.23 -7.72 -15.44
C VAL A 91 -5.45 -7.54 -16.73
N ILE A 92 -4.52 -6.57 -16.80
CA ILE A 92 -3.75 -6.35 -18.04
C ILE A 92 -2.75 -7.47 -18.31
N ASP A 93 -2.14 -8.06 -17.29
CA ASP A 93 -1.24 -9.21 -17.44
C ASP A 93 -1.99 -10.39 -18.09
N ALA A 94 -3.19 -10.69 -17.60
CA ALA A 94 -4.06 -11.74 -18.13
C ALA A 94 -4.57 -11.46 -19.57
N GLN A 95 -4.58 -10.19 -20.00
CA GLN A 95 -5.03 -9.77 -21.33
C GLN A 95 -3.87 -9.55 -22.31
N SER A 96 -2.61 -9.58 -21.85
CA SER A 96 -1.47 -9.16 -22.65
C SER A 96 -0.83 -10.29 -23.46
N ASP A 97 -0.86 -10.13 -24.79
CA ASP A 97 0.17 -10.61 -25.72
C ASP A 97 1.25 -9.53 -25.98
N SER A 98 1.17 -8.34 -25.34
CA SER A 98 2.16 -7.26 -25.52
C SER A 98 2.34 -6.26 -24.35
N VAL A 99 3.52 -6.33 -23.73
CA VAL A 99 4.54 -5.28 -23.46
C VAL A 99 4.12 -3.91 -22.89
N ASP A 100 3.71 -3.84 -21.62
CA ASP A 100 4.15 -2.71 -20.76
C ASP A 100 5.13 -3.24 -19.69
N ARG A 101 6.40 -3.35 -20.09
CA ARG A 101 7.49 -3.98 -19.32
C ARG A 101 7.59 -3.59 -17.85
N ARG A 102 7.18 -2.36 -17.47
CA ARG A 102 7.26 -1.91 -16.07
C ARG A 102 6.12 -2.41 -15.20
N SER A 103 4.93 -2.49 -15.78
CA SER A 103 3.76 -3.10 -15.15
C SER A 103 4.03 -4.60 -14.93
N ASP A 104 4.68 -5.24 -15.91
CA ASP A 104 5.16 -6.62 -15.82
C ASP A 104 6.21 -6.80 -14.68
N GLU A 105 7.17 -5.88 -14.56
CA GLU A 105 8.23 -5.95 -13.54
C GLU A 105 7.67 -5.89 -12.10
N LEU A 106 6.73 -4.97 -11.83
CA LEU A 106 6.13 -4.84 -10.49
C LEU A 106 5.27 -6.07 -10.15
N LEU A 107 4.43 -6.52 -11.07
CA LEU A 107 3.57 -7.68 -10.84
C LEU A 107 4.41 -8.96 -10.67
N GLN A 108 5.45 -9.15 -11.48
CA GLN A 108 6.36 -10.29 -11.34
C GLN A 108 7.11 -10.27 -10.00
N PHE A 109 7.54 -9.08 -9.57
CA PHE A 109 8.11 -8.90 -8.24
C PHE A 109 7.09 -9.26 -7.15
N ALA A 110 5.85 -8.78 -7.26
CA ALA A 110 4.77 -9.14 -6.33
C ALA A 110 4.52 -10.65 -6.28
N ARG A 111 4.46 -11.33 -7.43
CA ARG A 111 4.30 -12.81 -7.50
C ARG A 111 5.47 -13.55 -6.87
N THR A 112 6.68 -13.03 -7.02
CA THR A 112 7.86 -13.58 -6.35
C THR A 112 7.70 -13.47 -4.83
N GLN A 113 7.38 -12.27 -4.32
CA GLN A 113 7.18 -12.04 -2.88
C GLN A 113 6.01 -12.85 -2.32
N GLN A 114 4.91 -12.98 -3.08
CA GLN A 114 3.75 -13.78 -2.71
C GLN A 114 4.17 -15.21 -2.34
N VAL A 115 4.96 -15.86 -3.18
CA VAL A 115 5.41 -17.24 -2.95
C VAL A 115 6.42 -17.32 -1.82
N CYS A 116 7.45 -16.47 -1.85
CA CYS A 116 8.62 -16.66 -0.99
C CYS A 116 8.49 -16.02 0.40
N ARG A 117 7.69 -14.96 0.56
CA ARG A 117 7.53 -14.20 1.81
C ARG A 117 6.15 -14.35 2.41
N TYR A 118 5.11 -14.40 1.59
CA TYR A 118 3.72 -14.50 2.05
C TYR A 118 3.14 -15.91 1.95
N GLY A 119 3.89 -16.88 1.38
CA GLY A 119 3.50 -18.29 1.35
C GLY A 119 3.61 -18.98 2.71
N GLU A 120 4.57 -18.55 3.54
CA GLU A 120 4.68 -18.91 4.95
C GLU A 120 4.84 -17.65 5.79
N VAL A 121 3.90 -17.39 6.71
CA VAL A 121 3.87 -16.18 7.53
C VAL A 121 3.83 -16.51 9.01
N GLN A 122 4.34 -15.60 9.82
CA GLN A 122 4.08 -15.55 11.25
C GLN A 122 2.81 -14.73 11.49
N ILE A 123 1.92 -15.23 12.33
CA ILE A 123 0.69 -14.53 12.75
C ILE A 123 0.60 -14.46 14.26
N THR A 124 -0.22 -13.52 14.74
CA THR A 124 -0.59 -13.49 16.16
C THR A 124 -1.60 -14.60 16.45
N PRO A 125 -1.40 -15.44 17.48
CA PRO A 125 -2.37 -16.46 17.88
C PRO A 125 -3.71 -15.83 18.29
N ILE A 126 -4.82 -16.54 18.03
CA ILE A 126 -6.16 -16.10 18.45
C ILE A 126 -6.26 -16.01 19.97
N LEU A 127 -5.72 -17.01 20.68
CA LEU A 127 -5.60 -17.01 22.13
C LEU A 127 -4.28 -16.33 22.51
N GLN A 128 -4.35 -15.03 22.75
CA GLN A 128 -3.16 -14.20 23.00
C GLN A 128 -2.41 -14.59 24.27
N ARG A 129 -1.21 -15.12 24.10
CA ARG A 129 -0.13 -14.99 25.07
C ARG A 129 0.85 -13.95 24.55
N LYS A 130 1.33 -13.09 25.44
CA LYS A 130 2.13 -11.91 25.06
C LYS A 130 3.42 -12.36 24.37
N GLY A 131 3.59 -11.99 23.10
CA GLY A 131 4.80 -12.25 22.32
C GLY A 131 4.86 -13.60 21.62
N GLU A 132 3.82 -14.45 21.73
CA GLU A 132 3.75 -15.68 20.94
C GLU A 132 3.35 -15.37 19.50
N THR A 133 4.00 -16.05 18.55
CA THR A 133 3.64 -16.08 17.12
C THR A 133 3.45 -17.51 16.67
N GLU A 134 2.66 -17.70 15.64
CA GLU A 134 2.37 -19.00 15.03
C GLU A 134 2.79 -18.97 13.55
N SER A 135 3.49 -19.99 13.06
CA SER A 135 3.76 -20.12 11.63
C SER A 135 2.53 -20.66 10.90
N ARG A 136 2.22 -20.09 9.73
CA ARG A 136 1.13 -20.54 8.87
C ARG A 136 1.56 -20.56 7.42
N TYR A 137 1.24 -21.66 6.76
CA TYR A 137 1.30 -21.79 5.32
C TYR A 137 -0.02 -21.29 4.74
N LEU A 138 0.07 -20.33 3.82
CA LEU A 138 -1.09 -19.71 3.19
C LEU A 138 -1.37 -20.32 1.84
N THR A 139 -2.64 -20.36 1.44
CA THR A 139 -3.00 -20.70 0.06
C THR A 139 -2.55 -19.59 -0.91
N GLN A 140 -2.72 -19.84 -2.22
CA GLN A 140 -2.44 -18.80 -3.23
C GLN A 140 -3.31 -17.56 -3.04
N THR A 141 -4.59 -17.73 -2.69
CA THR A 141 -5.51 -16.61 -2.42
C THR A 141 -5.09 -15.84 -1.17
N GLU A 142 -4.86 -16.56 -0.07
CA GLU A 142 -4.52 -15.95 1.22
C GLU A 142 -3.17 -15.23 1.18
N SER A 143 -2.16 -15.82 0.52
CA SER A 143 -0.84 -15.20 0.35
C SER A 143 -0.90 -13.95 -0.52
N TRP A 144 -1.74 -13.94 -1.57
CA TRP A 144 -1.96 -12.75 -2.38
C TRP A 144 -2.64 -11.63 -1.59
N GLU A 145 -3.67 -11.96 -0.81
CA GLU A 145 -4.35 -11.01 0.06
C GLU A 145 -3.39 -10.44 1.11
N ALA A 146 -2.61 -11.30 1.77
CA ALA A 146 -1.61 -10.90 2.76
C ALA A 146 -0.58 -9.91 2.18
N LEU A 147 -0.09 -10.16 0.97
CA LEU A 147 0.81 -9.26 0.25
C LEU A 147 0.11 -7.94 -0.07
N ASN A 148 -1.06 -8.01 -0.72
CA ASN A 148 -1.78 -6.84 -1.21
C ASN A 148 -2.16 -5.89 -0.06
N GLU A 149 -2.65 -6.43 1.06
CA GLU A 149 -2.96 -5.67 2.27
C GLU A 149 -1.71 -5.09 2.92
N THR A 150 -0.61 -5.84 2.99
CA THR A 150 0.65 -5.34 3.56
C THR A 150 1.21 -4.16 2.76
N TRP A 151 1.15 -4.26 1.44
CA TRP A 151 1.59 -3.19 0.54
C TRP A 151 0.65 -1.98 0.62
N ALA A 152 -0.67 -2.19 0.62
CA ALA A 152 -1.64 -1.11 0.75
C ALA A 152 -1.50 -0.32 2.06
N VAL A 153 -1.27 -1.02 3.19
CA VAL A 153 -0.96 -0.39 4.49
C VAL A 153 0.24 0.54 4.36
N PHE A 154 1.30 0.10 3.68
CA PHE A 154 2.49 0.93 3.47
C PHE A 154 2.21 2.15 2.57
N ILE A 155 1.44 1.98 1.51
CA ILE A 155 1.07 3.08 0.60
C ILE A 155 0.24 4.14 1.32
N GLY A 156 -0.78 3.73 2.07
CA GLY A 156 -1.57 4.63 2.91
C GLY A 156 -0.69 5.35 3.93
N TRP A 157 0.17 4.62 4.64
CA TRP A 157 1.10 5.19 5.61
C TRP A 157 2.07 6.20 4.98
N ALA A 158 2.62 5.93 3.78
CA ALA A 158 3.56 6.82 3.12
C ALA A 158 2.92 8.18 2.78
N VAL A 159 1.65 8.16 2.36
CA VAL A 159 0.85 9.36 2.07
C VAL A 159 0.54 10.13 3.33
N TRP A 160 0.08 9.44 4.38
CA TRP A 160 -0.14 10.05 5.69
C TRP A 160 1.14 10.69 6.24
N ASN A 161 2.26 9.98 6.17
CA ASN A 161 3.56 10.44 6.64
C ASN A 161 4.02 11.71 5.89
N GLN A 162 3.83 11.74 4.57
CA GLN A 162 4.14 12.91 3.74
C GLN A 162 3.34 14.15 4.20
N LEU A 163 2.04 13.99 4.48
CA LEU A 163 1.17 15.07 4.94
C LEU A 163 1.57 15.59 6.32
N GLU A 164 1.89 14.69 7.25
CA GLU A 164 2.32 15.07 8.60
C GLU A 164 3.66 15.82 8.58
N VAL A 165 4.64 15.32 7.81
CA VAL A 165 5.96 15.96 7.68
C VAL A 165 5.85 17.35 7.05
N GLN A 166 4.97 17.54 6.06
CA GLN A 166 4.72 18.84 5.44
C GLN A 166 4.12 19.84 6.44
N ARG A 167 3.12 19.42 7.22
CA ARG A 167 2.48 20.27 8.26
C ARG A 167 3.45 20.77 9.31
N GLU A 168 4.40 19.93 9.73
CA GLU A 168 5.33 20.25 10.81
C GLU A 168 6.50 21.15 10.39
N THR A 169 6.72 21.41 9.08
CA THR A 169 7.96 22.02 8.56
C THR A 169 7.74 23.36 7.84
N ASP A 170 6.57 23.97 7.99
CA ASP A 170 6.11 25.11 7.19
C ASP A 170 6.84 26.45 7.40
N GLN A 171 7.89 26.52 8.21
CA GLN A 171 8.53 27.80 8.62
C GLN A 171 10.06 27.89 8.42
N SER A 172 10.71 26.99 7.68
CA SER A 172 12.20 26.98 7.55
C SER A 172 12.72 27.11 6.11
N MET A 173 13.84 27.83 5.93
CA MET A 173 14.62 27.87 4.68
C MET A 173 15.24 26.51 4.31
N PHE A 174 15.49 25.63 5.29
CA PHE A 174 16.03 24.27 5.08
C PHE A 174 14.92 23.20 4.94
N ARG A 175 13.78 23.58 4.37
CA ARG A 175 12.55 22.78 4.35
C ARG A 175 12.78 21.38 3.77
N GLY A 176 13.38 21.28 2.58
CA GLY A 176 13.56 20.00 1.88
C GLY A 176 14.41 18.97 2.63
N GLN A 177 15.57 19.37 3.14
CA GLN A 177 16.45 18.45 3.88
C GLN A 177 15.85 18.03 5.23
N ARG A 178 15.22 18.95 5.97
CA ARG A 178 14.56 18.61 7.24
C ARG A 178 13.35 17.72 7.03
N GLN A 179 12.56 17.97 5.98
CA GLN A 179 11.45 17.10 5.61
C GLN A 179 11.94 15.68 5.29
N ALA A 180 12.98 15.56 4.45
CA ALA A 180 13.54 14.26 4.10
C ALA A 180 14.04 13.49 5.34
N GLY A 181 14.83 14.13 6.20
CA GLY A 181 15.33 13.49 7.43
C GLY A 181 14.21 13.06 8.38
N ARG A 182 13.15 13.88 8.52
CA ARG A 182 11.99 13.54 9.36
C ARG A 182 11.16 12.41 8.78
N TRP A 183 10.95 12.41 7.47
CA TRP A 183 10.29 11.32 6.76
C TRP A 183 11.03 9.99 7.01
N MET A 184 12.36 9.99 6.84
CA MET A 184 13.22 8.82 7.06
C MET A 184 13.18 8.33 8.52
N GLN A 185 13.24 9.25 9.49
CA GLN A 185 13.15 8.90 10.90
C GLN A 185 11.81 8.23 11.25
N ARG A 186 10.70 8.76 10.71
CA ARG A 186 9.36 8.19 10.91
C ARG A 186 9.23 6.81 10.26
N PHE A 187 9.78 6.64 9.06
CA PHE A 187 9.85 5.32 8.40
C PHE A 187 10.61 4.31 9.25
N LYS A 188 11.81 4.68 9.72
CA LYS A 188 12.62 3.82 10.58
C LYS A 188 11.85 3.39 11.84
N THR A 189 11.24 4.35 12.54
CA THR A 189 10.46 4.06 13.75
C THR A 189 9.25 3.15 13.46
N ALA A 190 8.51 3.39 12.36
CA ALA A 190 7.38 2.56 11.98
C ALA A 190 7.80 1.12 11.61
N PHE A 191 8.92 0.99 10.88
CA PHE A 191 9.51 -0.29 10.51
C PHE A 191 9.98 -1.09 11.74
N GLU A 192 10.71 -0.44 12.66
CA GLU A 192 11.16 -1.04 13.93
C GLU A 192 9.99 -1.49 14.82
N ARG A 193 8.80 -0.87 14.68
CA ARG A 193 7.59 -1.18 15.44
C ARG A 193 6.69 -2.23 14.79
N GLY A 194 6.98 -2.68 13.57
CA GLY A 194 6.10 -3.63 12.89
C GLY A 194 4.81 -3.01 12.36
N GLU A 195 4.80 -1.70 12.05
CA GLU A 195 3.56 -1.01 11.62
C GLU A 195 3.10 -1.42 10.22
N PHE A 196 4.01 -1.94 9.37
CA PHE A 196 3.71 -2.30 7.98
C PHE A 196 3.26 -3.77 7.85
N ARG A 197 2.17 -4.12 8.53
CA ARG A 197 1.63 -5.49 8.56
C ARG A 197 0.21 -5.52 8.01
N GLY A 198 -0.01 -6.40 7.03
CA GLY A 198 -1.34 -6.70 6.52
C GLY A 198 -2.04 -7.79 7.33
N TYR A 199 -3.05 -8.36 6.69
CA TYR A 199 -3.80 -9.52 7.16
C TYR A 199 -4.23 -10.34 5.95
N TYR A 200 -4.76 -11.54 6.19
CA TYR A 200 -5.55 -12.29 5.21
C TYR A 200 -6.88 -12.73 5.82
N VAL A 201 -7.84 -13.07 4.96
CA VAL A 201 -9.11 -13.68 5.33
C VAL A 201 -8.97 -15.20 5.13
N PRO A 202 -9.07 -16.02 6.19
CA PRO A 202 -8.91 -17.47 6.07
C PRO A 202 -9.90 -18.07 5.07
N GLU A 203 -9.45 -18.91 4.14
CA GLU A 203 -10.30 -19.66 3.21
C GLU A 203 -11.08 -20.76 3.93
N ASP A 204 -10.49 -21.37 4.97
CA ASP A 204 -11.17 -22.35 5.82
C ASP A 204 -12.35 -21.68 6.58
N PRO A 205 -13.61 -22.11 6.32
CA PRO A 205 -14.77 -21.60 7.02
C PRO A 205 -14.71 -21.81 8.53
N ASP A 206 -14.05 -22.86 9.00
CA ASP A 206 -13.94 -23.17 10.43
C ASP A 206 -13.01 -22.18 11.12
N GLU A 207 -11.89 -21.84 10.49
CA GLU A 207 -11.00 -20.78 10.96
C GLU A 207 -11.67 -19.40 10.87
N ARG A 208 -12.39 -19.11 9.77
CA ARG A 208 -13.09 -17.84 9.56
C ARG A 208 -14.18 -17.59 10.61
N ARG A 209 -14.80 -18.64 11.16
CA ARG A 209 -15.74 -18.51 12.30
C ARG A 209 -15.05 -18.04 13.58
N LEU A 210 -13.77 -18.35 13.76
CA LEU A 210 -12.99 -17.96 14.93
C LEU A 210 -12.34 -16.58 14.75
N ALA A 211 -11.85 -16.29 13.55
CA ALA A 211 -11.23 -15.01 13.21
C ALA A 211 -11.56 -14.62 11.76
N GLN A 212 -12.32 -13.54 11.58
CA GLN A 212 -12.66 -13.03 10.24
C GLN A 212 -11.43 -12.52 9.47
N LYS A 213 -10.37 -12.11 10.17
CA LYS A 213 -9.07 -11.70 9.63
C LYS A 213 -7.96 -12.26 10.51
N ARG A 214 -6.89 -12.76 9.91
CA ARG A 214 -5.65 -13.13 10.63
C ARG A 214 -4.57 -12.10 10.32
N TYR A 215 -4.17 -11.35 11.34
CA TYR A 215 -3.14 -10.31 11.21
C TYR A 215 -1.75 -10.91 11.24
N LEU A 216 -0.90 -10.45 10.33
CA LEU A 216 0.51 -10.82 10.28
C LEU A 216 1.22 -10.32 11.54
N ALA A 217 2.15 -11.12 12.05
CA ALA A 217 3.06 -10.72 13.10
C ALA A 217 4.16 -9.80 12.54
N GLN A 218 4.90 -9.14 13.44
CA GLN A 218 5.97 -8.21 13.05
C GLN A 218 7.04 -8.84 12.16
N GLN A 219 7.33 -10.13 12.34
CA GLN A 219 8.32 -10.87 11.55
C GLN A 219 7.90 -11.02 10.09
N SER A 220 6.59 -10.95 9.81
CA SER A 220 6.01 -11.03 8.47
C SER A 220 5.47 -9.67 7.98
N GLN A 221 5.95 -8.56 8.55
CA GLN A 221 5.67 -7.23 8.01
C GLN A 221 6.29 -7.03 6.61
N LEU A 222 6.07 -5.88 5.98
CA LEU A 222 6.75 -5.47 4.75
C LEU A 222 8.29 -5.58 4.84
N GLY A 223 8.94 -6.18 3.85
CA GLY A 223 10.39 -6.19 3.71
C GLY A 223 10.97 -4.87 3.18
N LEU A 224 12.26 -4.63 3.41
CA LEU A 224 12.93 -3.42 2.91
C LEU A 224 12.99 -3.36 1.38
N ASP A 225 13.25 -4.49 0.72
CA ASP A 225 13.27 -4.55 -0.75
C ASP A 225 11.90 -4.24 -1.35
N GLU A 226 10.82 -4.68 -0.68
CA GLU A 226 9.45 -4.33 -1.07
C GLU A 226 9.20 -2.83 -0.91
N ALA A 227 9.60 -2.25 0.23
CA ALA A 227 9.49 -0.82 0.46
C ALA A 227 10.24 0.00 -0.61
N VAL A 228 11.43 -0.43 -1.00
CA VAL A 228 12.23 0.19 -2.09
C VAL A 228 11.47 0.15 -3.41
N VAL A 229 10.95 -1.02 -3.79
CA VAL A 229 10.20 -1.18 -5.04
C VAL A 229 8.92 -0.34 -5.03
N LEU A 230 8.18 -0.31 -3.92
CA LEU A 230 6.97 0.51 -3.79
C LEU A 230 7.29 2.01 -3.83
N LEU A 231 8.35 2.46 -3.16
CA LEU A 231 8.77 3.87 -3.18
C LEU A 231 9.16 4.32 -4.59
N ASP A 232 9.92 3.51 -5.32
CA ASP A 232 10.34 3.82 -6.69
C ASP A 232 9.19 3.66 -7.69
N GLN A 233 8.65 2.45 -7.82
CA GLN A 233 7.77 2.07 -8.93
C GLN A 233 6.34 2.55 -8.74
N VAL A 234 5.84 2.59 -7.50
CA VAL A 234 4.44 2.96 -7.20
C VAL A 234 4.32 4.42 -6.82
N LEU A 235 5.15 4.88 -5.88
CA LEU A 235 5.06 6.23 -5.32
C LEU A 235 5.89 7.27 -6.08
N GLY A 236 6.90 6.84 -6.84
CA GLY A 236 7.72 7.74 -7.67
C GLY A 236 8.71 8.59 -6.88
N PHE A 237 9.19 8.12 -5.73
CA PHE A 237 10.26 8.77 -4.99
C PHE A 237 11.56 8.73 -5.78
N GLN A 238 12.40 9.76 -5.60
CA GLN A 238 13.68 9.85 -6.28
C GLN A 238 14.67 8.83 -5.72
N ARG A 239 15.50 8.26 -6.60
CA ARG A 239 16.48 7.22 -6.25
C ARG A 239 17.45 7.64 -5.15
N ASN A 240 17.96 8.87 -5.18
CA ASN A 240 18.83 9.42 -4.15
C ASN A 240 18.18 9.45 -2.76
N PHE A 241 16.87 9.71 -2.68
CA PHE A 241 16.11 9.67 -1.44
C PHE A 241 16.00 8.23 -0.93
N ILE A 242 15.69 7.27 -1.81
CA ILE A 242 15.58 5.86 -1.47
C ILE A 242 16.92 5.30 -0.97
N GLU A 243 18.02 5.65 -1.64
CA GLU A 243 19.39 5.25 -1.23
C GLU A 243 19.73 5.78 0.17
N GLN A 244 19.40 7.05 0.46
CA GLN A 244 19.60 7.63 1.80
C GLN A 244 18.70 6.98 2.86
N LEU A 245 17.45 6.67 2.51
CA LEU A 245 16.52 5.97 3.39
C LEU A 245 17.07 4.59 3.77
N MET A 246 17.53 3.80 2.80
CA MET A 246 18.11 2.48 3.04
C MET A 246 19.37 2.55 3.92
N ALA A 247 20.24 3.53 3.69
CA ALA A 247 21.39 3.77 4.54
C ALA A 247 21.00 4.09 6.01
N SER A 248 19.84 4.73 6.23
CA SER A 248 19.38 5.15 7.56
C SER A 248 18.78 4.02 8.42
N VAL A 249 18.20 3.00 7.78
CA VAL A 249 17.61 1.84 8.46
C VAL A 249 18.66 0.76 8.76
N GLY A 250 19.79 0.80 8.05
CA GLY A 250 20.86 -0.20 8.16
C GLY A 250 20.54 -1.43 7.31
N SER A 251 21.55 -2.27 7.00
CA SER A 251 21.27 -3.53 6.31
C SER A 251 20.52 -4.45 7.26
N SER A 252 19.22 -4.65 7.05
CA SER A 252 18.63 -5.90 7.53
C SER A 252 19.31 -7.04 6.76
N GLU A 253 19.41 -8.22 7.38
CA GLU A 253 19.83 -9.43 6.68
C GLU A 253 19.14 -9.51 5.32
N ALA A 254 19.91 -9.89 4.30
CA ALA A 254 19.45 -9.98 2.93
C ALA A 254 18.10 -10.72 2.89
N SER A 255 17.09 -10.10 2.28
CA SER A 255 15.79 -10.72 2.14
C SER A 255 15.98 -12.06 1.41
N PRO A 256 15.48 -13.19 1.92
CA PRO A 256 15.63 -14.51 1.27
C PRO A 256 14.99 -14.55 -0.12
N CYS A 257 14.15 -13.56 -0.42
CA CYS A 257 13.45 -13.34 -1.67
C CYS A 257 14.22 -12.43 -2.64
N VAL A 258 15.39 -12.85 -3.12
CA VAL A 258 16.14 -12.08 -4.12
C VAL A 258 15.48 -12.23 -5.50
N TYR A 259 14.80 -11.20 -5.97
CA TYR A 259 14.40 -11.10 -7.37
C TYR A 259 15.65 -10.84 -8.23
N ARG A 260 16.14 -11.88 -8.93
CA ARG A 260 17.23 -11.72 -9.91
C ARG A 260 16.67 -11.15 -11.21
N ARG A 261 16.98 -9.89 -11.46
CA ARG A 261 16.65 -9.22 -12.73
C ARG A 261 17.59 -9.75 -13.82
N GLY A 262 17.09 -10.64 -14.69
CA GLY A 262 17.73 -11.04 -15.95
C GLY A 262 18.80 -12.13 -15.85
N GLU A 263 18.37 -13.39 -15.94
CA GLU A 263 19.15 -14.44 -16.62
C GLU A 263 18.33 -14.84 -17.86
N THR A 264 18.51 -14.09 -18.95
CA THR A 264 18.10 -14.56 -20.28
C THR A 264 19.12 -15.60 -20.73
N GLY A 265 18.74 -16.88 -20.67
CA GLY A 265 19.39 -17.96 -21.42
C GLY A 265 18.82 -18.06 -22.83
#